data_AF-A0AA40AWK0-F1
#
_entry.id   AF-A0AA40AWK0-F1
#
_cell.length_a   1.000
_cell.length_b   1.000
_cell.length_c   1.000
_cell.angle_alpha   90.00
_cell.angle_beta   90.00
_cell.angle_gamma   90.00
#
_symmetry.space_group_name_H-M   'P 1'
#
loop_
_entity.id
_entity.type
_entity.pdbx_description
1 polymer ?
#
loop_
_entity_poly.entity_id
_entity_poly.type
_entity_poly.pdbx_seq_one_letter_code
_entity_poly.pdbx_strand_id
1 'polypeptide(L)'
;MIEQASDDLQIVVSLSTSVKVGRRHIGTGPEDHSHKRVKSATTSNINGAWILFEQATEAMKNIHQNMHRDNERLKAEVTTTKQILELGHGLPRGFLYALTLSTSHGMLIVVYNGRPITLWGMDEDTYTGSCGKKLSSGDISTHMIIALAFSLKPSIRLLVVTYLDSDLALLDPFVDQQPTSGAWKTHLRTLTKTSWPSNHQAILNTRRRLPVYSKYEQILDIYHQSQVMILSSDTGSGKSTQVPQLLVYDKWASDLQIACTQPRRLAAKELAERVADEMGVVHGAEVGSHVRFEAMTGKKTRLVYMTEGILLRKATGTDKDLKGYACVVVDEAHERTADTDLLLALLKGIVARRRDFRIIIMSATLDADDFKRYFDDCPLLHIPGQHYDKGVCVRLYTEATYDNLTPSMTPGILCQPLESLILTLAAAGYSKVMDFDWISLPHPEPVSRAAYNLRAWEFLNDNGTLTPSSTHAAKCPLDPIWYRAMVVANSQGCTMDILDLTSISSAQGSIFVRPKQFQQVADMMKSKWARAGSDHIPLLNAFHAFEDAWEKKNNPGVDLDEWCFDNFLNRHVLEDILRIRKDLIAFLRPTKLKVSMVDSVSIRKTLAIAFCTQIATF
;
A
#
# COMPACT_ATOMS: atom_id res chain seq x y z
N MET A 1 -35.54 24.35 -18.74
CA MET A 1 -35.45 25.64 -19.47
C MET A 1 -33.98 25.91 -19.69
N ILE A 2 -33.53 26.09 -20.93
CA ILE A 2 -32.20 26.62 -21.23
C ILE A 2 -32.42 28.11 -21.45
N GLU A 3 -32.16 28.93 -20.45
CA GLU A 3 -32.03 30.37 -20.68
C GLU A 3 -30.61 30.64 -21.19
N GLN A 4 -30.50 31.48 -22.22
CA GLN A 4 -29.22 31.92 -22.78
C GLN A 4 -28.43 32.67 -21.70
N ALA A 5 -27.60 31.94 -20.96
CA ALA A 5 -26.39 32.51 -20.38
C ALA A 5 -25.33 32.61 -21.49
N SER A 6 -24.50 33.66 -21.43
CA SER A 6 -23.47 34.05 -22.40
C SER A 6 -22.70 32.88 -23.05
N ASP A 7 -22.17 33.09 -24.26
CA ASP A 7 -21.44 32.15 -25.14
C ASP A 7 -20.37 31.23 -24.47
N ASP A 8 -19.97 31.51 -23.23
CA ASP A 8 -18.97 30.77 -22.45
C ASP A 8 -19.54 29.78 -21.40
N LEU A 9 -20.86 29.70 -21.21
CA LEU A 9 -21.48 28.87 -20.15
C LEU A 9 -22.73 28.12 -20.65
N GLN A 10 -22.68 26.79 -20.69
CA GLN A 10 -23.89 25.98 -20.94
C GLN A 10 -24.45 25.42 -19.63
N ILE A 11 -25.71 25.76 -19.34
CA ILE A 11 -26.44 25.29 -18.16
C ILE A 11 -27.41 24.19 -18.60
N VAL A 12 -27.22 22.97 -18.08
CA VAL A 12 -28.15 21.86 -18.28
C VAL A 12 -28.97 21.68 -17.01
N VAL A 13 -30.26 22.01 -17.08
CA VAL A 13 -31.20 21.84 -15.97
C VAL A 13 -31.95 20.52 -16.16
N SER A 14 -31.74 19.56 -15.25
CA SER A 14 -32.58 18.36 -15.16
C SER A 14 -33.65 18.57 -14.09
N LEU A 15 -34.91 18.42 -14.48
CA LEU A 15 -36.05 18.46 -13.55
C LEU A 15 -36.43 17.02 -13.21
N SER A 16 -36.22 16.58 -11.97
CA SER A 16 -36.79 15.34 -11.47
C SER A 16 -38.03 15.64 -10.64
N THR A 17 -39.22 15.29 -11.13
CA THR A 17 -40.46 15.29 -10.34
C THR A 17 -40.65 13.93 -9.69
N SER A 18 -40.63 13.85 -8.36
CA SER A 18 -41.08 12.66 -7.64
C SER A 18 -42.60 12.73 -7.44
N VAL A 19 -43.37 11.85 -8.10
CA VAL A 19 -44.81 11.70 -7.85
C VAL A 19 -45.01 10.74 -6.67
N LYS A 20 -45.48 11.25 -5.52
CA LYS A 20 -45.97 10.39 -4.43
C LYS A 20 -47.35 9.84 -4.82
N VAL A 21 -47.40 8.58 -5.24
CA VAL A 21 -48.69 7.87 -5.40
C VAL A 21 -49.19 7.46 -4.01
N GLY A 22 -50.14 8.22 -3.47
CA GLY A 22 -50.85 7.85 -2.24
C GLY A 22 -51.69 6.59 -2.46
N ARG A 23 -51.68 5.67 -1.49
CA ARG A 23 -52.59 4.52 -1.46
C ARG A 23 -54.05 5.00 -1.53
N ARG A 24 -54.75 4.70 -2.62
CA ARG A 24 -56.21 4.61 -2.66
C ARG A 24 -56.61 3.24 -3.21
N HIS A 25 -57.71 2.74 -2.65
CA HIS A 25 -58.28 1.42 -2.87
C HIS A 25 -58.40 1.01 -4.34
N ILE A 26 -58.27 -0.30 -4.53
CA ILE A 26 -58.51 -1.07 -5.75
C ILE A 26 -59.88 -0.69 -6.34
N GLY A 27 -59.86 -0.24 -7.59
CA GLY A 27 -61.03 -0.07 -8.45
C GLY A 27 -60.61 -0.35 -9.90
N THR A 28 -61.22 -1.36 -10.49
CA THR A 28 -60.96 -1.93 -11.83
C THR A 28 -61.44 -1.03 -12.97
N GLY A 29 -60.66 -0.93 -14.06
CA GLY A 29 -61.09 -0.39 -15.35
C GLY A 29 -59.96 -0.41 -16.41
N PRO A 30 -60.22 -0.80 -17.69
CA PRO A 30 -59.20 -0.91 -18.75
C PRO A 30 -59.16 0.32 -19.69
N GLU A 31 -58.28 0.24 -20.71
CA GLU A 31 -58.11 1.15 -21.90
C GLU A 31 -57.06 2.28 -21.72
N ASP A 32 -56.24 2.71 -22.69
CA ASP A 32 -56.17 2.47 -24.14
C ASP A 32 -54.77 2.86 -24.73
N HIS A 33 -54.57 2.47 -25.99
CA HIS A 33 -53.43 2.63 -26.91
C HIS A 33 -52.82 4.04 -27.13
N SER A 34 -51.54 4.11 -27.56
CA SER A 34 -51.17 4.59 -28.93
C SER A 34 -49.66 4.79 -29.19
N HIS A 35 -49.32 4.62 -30.47
CA HIS A 35 -48.02 4.49 -31.14
C HIS A 35 -47.16 5.77 -31.28
N LYS A 36 -45.84 5.60 -31.52
CA LYS A 36 -45.20 5.79 -32.87
C LYS A 36 -43.68 5.56 -32.90
N ARG A 37 -43.26 4.74 -33.88
CA ARG A 37 -41.88 4.55 -34.38
C ARG A 37 -41.43 5.73 -35.23
N VAL A 38 -40.13 6.06 -35.21
CA VAL A 38 -39.42 6.74 -36.30
C VAL A 38 -38.13 5.96 -36.64
N LYS A 39 -37.81 5.93 -37.94
CA LYS A 39 -36.90 5.03 -38.65
C LYS A 39 -35.41 5.44 -38.59
N SER A 40 -34.60 4.42 -38.91
CA SER A 40 -33.14 4.26 -39.04
C SER A 40 -32.32 5.28 -39.83
N ALA A 41 -31.02 5.36 -39.48
CA ALA A 41 -29.91 5.54 -40.43
C ALA A 41 -28.69 4.72 -39.98
N THR A 42 -28.06 4.01 -40.91
CA THR A 42 -26.87 3.15 -40.75
C THR A 42 -25.59 3.92 -41.08
N THR A 43 -24.51 3.69 -40.33
CA THR A 43 -23.12 3.80 -40.81
C THR A 43 -22.17 3.06 -39.86
N SER A 44 -21.12 2.50 -40.45
CA SER A 44 -20.28 1.39 -40.01
C SER A 44 -19.02 1.79 -39.22
N ASN A 45 -18.44 0.77 -38.57
CA ASN A 45 -17.11 0.65 -37.93
C ASN A 45 -16.93 1.22 -36.51
N ILE A 46 -17.16 0.37 -35.50
CA ILE A 46 -16.79 0.60 -34.10
C ILE A 46 -16.25 -0.72 -33.50
N ASN A 47 -14.93 -0.89 -33.44
CA ASN A 47 -14.27 -2.02 -32.73
C ASN A 47 -13.47 -1.58 -31.48
N GLY A 48 -13.63 -0.34 -31.00
CA GLY A 48 -12.96 0.15 -29.78
C GLY A 48 -13.90 0.44 -28.60
N ALA A 49 -15.20 0.65 -28.84
CA ALA A 49 -16.18 0.99 -27.79
C ALA A 49 -16.78 -0.23 -27.08
N TRP A 50 -16.58 -1.43 -27.63
CA TRP A 50 -17.15 -2.68 -27.11
C TRP A 50 -16.57 -3.08 -25.74
N ILE A 51 -15.28 -2.84 -25.50
CA ILE A 51 -14.57 -3.35 -24.31
C ILE A 51 -14.95 -2.58 -23.04
N LEU A 52 -15.14 -1.26 -23.12
CA LEU A 52 -15.55 -0.42 -21.97
C LEU A 52 -17.04 -0.60 -21.64
N PHE A 53 -17.87 -0.88 -22.65
CA PHE A 53 -19.29 -1.16 -22.48
C PHE A 53 -19.52 -2.56 -21.89
N GLU A 54 -18.73 -3.56 -22.29
CA GLU A 54 -18.74 -4.90 -21.68
C GLU A 54 -18.36 -4.84 -20.20
N GLN A 55 -17.35 -4.07 -19.79
CA GLN A 55 -16.94 -3.97 -18.38
C GLN A 55 -18.04 -3.38 -17.47
N ALA A 56 -18.75 -2.34 -17.95
CA ALA A 56 -19.90 -1.79 -17.22
C ALA A 56 -21.08 -2.78 -17.17
N THR A 57 -21.30 -3.52 -18.26
CA THR A 57 -22.36 -4.54 -18.36
C THR A 57 -22.06 -5.76 -17.48
N GLU A 58 -20.79 -6.18 -17.38
CA GLU A 58 -20.32 -7.30 -16.55
C GLU A 58 -20.40 -6.94 -15.06
N ALA A 59 -20.06 -5.69 -14.69
CA ALA A 59 -20.25 -5.17 -13.34
C ALA A 59 -21.73 -5.16 -12.93
N MET A 60 -22.62 -4.76 -13.84
CA MET A 60 -24.07 -4.79 -13.60
C MET A 60 -24.64 -6.22 -13.59
N LYS A 61 -24.15 -7.16 -14.41
CA LYS A 61 -24.52 -8.59 -14.36
C LYS A 61 -24.11 -9.23 -13.04
N ASN A 62 -22.94 -8.89 -12.51
CA ASN A 62 -22.48 -9.38 -11.21
C ASN A 62 -23.32 -8.83 -10.05
N ILE A 63 -23.80 -7.59 -10.15
CA ILE A 63 -24.76 -7.02 -9.19
C ILE A 63 -26.12 -7.72 -9.31
N HIS A 64 -26.57 -8.05 -10.53
CA HIS A 64 -27.83 -8.74 -10.78
C HIS A 64 -27.83 -10.20 -10.29
N GLN A 65 -26.72 -10.93 -10.47
CA GLN A 65 -26.59 -12.34 -10.06
C GLN A 65 -26.46 -12.52 -8.53
N ASN A 66 -25.96 -11.50 -7.82
CA ASN A 66 -25.76 -11.55 -6.37
C ASN A 66 -26.95 -11.03 -5.54
N MET A 67 -28.07 -10.62 -6.18
CA MET A 67 -29.25 -10.14 -5.47
C MET A 67 -30.29 -11.25 -5.24
N HIS A 68 -30.64 -11.46 -3.97
CA HIS A 68 -31.68 -12.41 -3.54
C HIS A 68 -33.05 -12.12 -4.20
N ARG A 69 -33.83 -13.21 -4.37
CA ARG A 69 -34.96 -13.36 -5.30
C ARG A 69 -36.18 -12.42 -5.20
N ASP A 70 -36.30 -11.53 -4.21
CA ASP A 70 -37.60 -10.94 -3.84
C ASP A 70 -37.82 -9.45 -4.15
N ASN A 71 -37.19 -8.90 -5.20
CA ASN A 71 -37.40 -7.47 -5.52
C ASN A 71 -37.74 -7.22 -7.00
N GLU A 72 -39.00 -7.47 -7.36
CA GLU A 72 -39.62 -7.19 -8.67
C GLU A 72 -39.47 -5.71 -9.10
N ARG A 73 -39.41 -4.79 -8.14
CA ARG A 73 -39.27 -3.33 -8.38
C ARG A 73 -37.87 -2.95 -8.92
N LEU A 74 -36.82 -3.56 -8.37
CA LEU A 74 -35.45 -3.37 -8.82
C LEU A 74 -35.18 -4.06 -10.16
N LYS A 75 -35.82 -5.20 -10.44
CA LYS A 75 -35.76 -5.83 -11.78
C LYS A 75 -36.38 -4.93 -12.85
N ALA A 76 -37.48 -4.25 -12.54
CA ALA A 76 -38.10 -3.27 -13.44
C ALA A 76 -37.17 -2.06 -13.67
N GLU A 77 -36.54 -1.52 -12.62
CA GLU A 77 -35.62 -0.37 -12.72
C GLU A 77 -34.31 -0.68 -13.48
N VAL A 78 -33.75 -1.88 -13.29
CA VAL A 78 -32.59 -2.37 -14.07
C VAL A 78 -32.97 -2.55 -15.56
N THR A 79 -34.21 -2.96 -15.84
CA THR A 79 -34.73 -3.09 -17.22
C THR A 79 -34.90 -1.73 -17.88
N THR A 80 -35.41 -0.73 -17.17
CA THR A 80 -35.52 0.66 -17.64
C THR A 80 -34.13 1.28 -17.90
N THR A 81 -33.16 0.98 -17.04
CA THR A 81 -31.76 1.45 -17.19
C THR A 81 -31.09 0.82 -18.41
N LYS A 82 -31.37 -0.46 -18.69
CA LYS A 82 -30.90 -1.17 -19.89
C LYS A 82 -31.49 -0.57 -21.18
N GLN A 83 -32.77 -0.18 -21.17
CA GLN A 83 -33.42 0.51 -22.29
C GLN A 83 -32.86 1.93 -22.53
N ILE A 84 -32.47 2.64 -21.46
CA ILE A 84 -31.84 3.96 -21.56
C ILE A 84 -30.40 3.87 -22.08
N LEU A 85 -29.66 2.82 -21.71
CA LEU A 85 -28.33 2.52 -22.26
C LEU A 85 -28.40 2.08 -23.73
N GLU A 86 -29.43 1.33 -24.13
CA GLU A 86 -29.71 0.99 -25.53
C GLU A 86 -30.07 2.22 -26.39
N LEU A 87 -30.68 3.27 -25.81
CA LEU A 87 -30.92 4.56 -26.46
C LEU A 87 -29.64 5.40 -26.69
N GLY A 88 -28.55 5.11 -25.97
CA GLY A 88 -27.25 5.77 -26.15
C GLY A 88 -26.49 5.39 -27.43
N HIS A 89 -26.95 4.37 -28.16
CA HIS A 89 -26.30 3.81 -29.36
C HIS A 89 -26.28 4.72 -30.61
N GLY A 90 -26.76 5.97 -30.52
CA GLY A 90 -26.83 6.90 -31.66
C GLY A 90 -26.33 8.33 -31.40
N LEU A 91 -25.64 8.59 -30.28
CA LEU A 91 -25.30 9.96 -29.90
C LEU A 91 -23.98 10.44 -30.54
N PRO A 92 -23.96 11.61 -31.22
CA PRO A 92 -22.76 12.14 -31.88
C PRO A 92 -21.68 12.57 -30.89
N ARG A 93 -20.40 12.43 -31.27
CA ARG A 93 -19.26 12.88 -30.47
C ARG A 93 -19.21 14.41 -30.40
N GLY A 94 -18.97 14.96 -29.22
CA GLY A 94 -18.75 16.41 -28.99
C GLY A 94 -19.82 17.13 -28.18
N PHE A 95 -20.86 16.43 -27.70
CA PHE A 95 -21.90 17.00 -26.84
C PHE A 95 -21.86 16.47 -25.41
N LEU A 96 -22.30 17.33 -24.50
CA LEU A 96 -22.38 17.12 -23.07
C LEU A 96 -23.67 16.36 -22.72
N TYR A 97 -23.56 15.16 -22.15
CA TYR A 97 -24.70 14.32 -21.79
C TYR A 97 -24.71 14.04 -20.28
N ALA A 98 -25.58 14.72 -19.53
CA ALA A 98 -25.82 14.38 -18.13
C ALA A 98 -26.95 13.34 -18.06
N LEU A 99 -26.61 12.10 -17.70
CA LEU A 99 -27.60 11.05 -17.40
C LEU A 99 -27.69 10.88 -15.88
N THR A 100 -28.75 11.40 -15.27
CA THR A 100 -28.96 11.31 -13.82
C THR A 100 -29.72 10.03 -13.49
N LEU A 101 -29.10 9.08 -12.79
CA LEU A 101 -29.78 7.93 -12.18
C LEU A 101 -29.79 8.12 -10.66
N SER A 102 -30.89 8.66 -10.13
CA SER A 102 -31.16 8.71 -8.70
C SER A 102 -31.92 7.43 -8.33
N THR A 103 -31.23 6.45 -7.76
CA THR A 103 -31.94 5.38 -7.04
C THR A 103 -32.24 5.87 -5.63
N SER A 104 -33.26 5.30 -4.97
CA SER A 104 -33.67 5.61 -3.60
C SER A 104 -32.61 5.26 -2.52
N HIS A 105 -31.33 5.21 -2.87
CA HIS A 105 -30.22 4.72 -2.05
C HIS A 105 -29.01 5.69 -2.08
N GLY A 106 -29.21 6.97 -2.39
CA GLY A 106 -28.18 8.00 -2.23
C GLY A 106 -26.99 7.89 -3.18
N MET A 107 -27.21 7.40 -4.40
CA MET A 107 -26.19 7.29 -5.46
C MET A 107 -26.52 8.21 -6.63
N LEU A 108 -25.53 8.98 -7.07
CA LEU A 108 -25.62 9.82 -8.27
C LEU A 108 -24.48 9.44 -9.22
N ILE A 109 -24.82 8.94 -10.42
CA ILE A 109 -23.86 8.71 -11.50
C ILE A 109 -23.98 9.85 -12.50
N VAL A 110 -22.87 10.52 -12.82
CA VAL A 110 -22.77 11.56 -13.86
C VAL A 110 -21.77 11.09 -14.91
N VAL A 111 -22.16 11.07 -16.19
CA VAL A 111 -21.23 10.73 -17.28
C VAL A 111 -20.65 12.00 -17.89
N TYR A 112 -19.33 12.21 -17.82
CA TYR A 112 -18.65 13.37 -18.41
C TYR A 112 -17.59 12.90 -19.41
N ASN A 113 -17.66 13.35 -20.67
CA ASN A 113 -16.78 12.88 -21.76
C ASN A 113 -16.69 11.34 -21.87
N GLY A 114 -17.81 10.65 -21.64
CA GLY A 114 -17.88 9.18 -21.65
C GLY A 114 -17.30 8.50 -20.40
N ARG A 115 -16.93 9.26 -19.35
CA ARG A 115 -16.44 8.75 -18.07
C ARG A 115 -17.54 8.81 -17.01
N PRO A 116 -17.92 7.71 -16.36
CA PRO A 116 -18.84 7.75 -15.22
C PRO A 116 -18.13 8.30 -13.97
N ILE A 117 -18.73 9.30 -13.34
CA ILE A 117 -18.38 9.86 -12.05
C ILE A 117 -19.46 9.42 -11.07
N THR A 118 -19.10 8.60 -10.09
CA THR A 118 -20.06 8.07 -9.10
C THR A 118 -19.88 8.81 -7.78
N LEU A 119 -20.93 9.52 -7.36
CA LEU A 119 -21.01 10.20 -6.07
C LEU A 119 -21.84 9.35 -5.11
N TRP A 120 -21.29 9.10 -3.90
CA TRP A 120 -21.86 8.22 -2.88
C TRP A 120 -22.16 8.98 -1.58
N GLY A 121 -23.10 8.48 -0.79
CA GLY A 121 -23.31 8.93 0.60
C GLY A 121 -24.12 10.21 0.73
N MET A 122 -25.07 10.45 -0.18
CA MET A 122 -26.08 11.49 0.04
C MET A 122 -27.09 10.98 1.06
N ASP A 123 -26.99 11.44 2.31
CA ASP A 123 -27.87 11.04 3.42
C ASP A 123 -29.33 11.41 3.14
N GLU A 124 -30.26 10.46 3.35
CA GLU A 124 -31.72 10.69 3.25
C GLU A 124 -32.20 11.84 4.17
N ASP A 125 -31.52 12.05 5.30
CA ASP A 125 -31.91 13.02 6.31
C ASP A 125 -31.62 14.48 5.94
N THR A 126 -30.70 14.73 4.99
CA THR A 126 -30.38 16.11 4.56
C THR A 126 -31.47 16.76 3.68
N TYR A 127 -32.44 15.98 3.20
CA TYR A 127 -33.53 16.47 2.34
C TYR A 127 -34.89 16.59 3.03
N THR A 128 -34.98 16.37 4.35
CA THR A 128 -36.23 16.57 5.11
C THR A 128 -36.24 17.86 5.93
N GLY A 129 -35.81 18.97 5.33
CA GLY A 129 -36.21 20.30 5.80
C GLY A 129 -37.61 20.64 5.30
N SER A 130 -38.63 20.53 6.16
CA SER A 130 -40.01 20.86 5.79
C SER A 130 -40.22 22.36 5.65
N CYS A 131 -40.10 22.89 4.43
CA CYS A 131 -40.53 24.26 4.11
C CYS A 131 -41.49 24.22 2.92
N GLY A 132 -42.76 23.90 3.19
CA GLY A 132 -43.82 23.88 2.20
C GLY A 132 -44.83 25.00 2.40
N LYS A 133 -44.99 25.90 1.42
CA LYS A 133 -46.14 26.81 1.39
C LYS A 133 -47.36 26.05 0.85
N LYS A 134 -48.47 26.07 1.60
CA LYS A 134 -49.73 25.40 1.23
C LYS A 134 -50.32 26.04 -0.02
N LEU A 135 -50.57 25.24 -1.06
CA LEU A 135 -51.32 25.69 -2.23
C LEU A 135 -52.82 25.79 -1.87
N SER A 136 -53.58 26.58 -2.63
CA SER A 136 -55.03 26.79 -2.40
C SER A 136 -55.88 25.52 -2.52
N SER A 137 -55.33 24.42 -3.05
CA SER A 137 -55.93 23.08 -3.09
C SER A 137 -55.68 22.22 -1.84
N GLY A 138 -54.82 22.67 -0.91
CA GLY A 138 -54.51 21.96 0.35
C GLY A 138 -53.23 21.12 0.34
N ASP A 139 -52.59 20.90 -0.81
CA ASP A 139 -51.38 20.10 -0.96
C ASP A 139 -50.07 20.90 -0.75
N ILE A 140 -49.00 20.20 -0.35
CA ILE A 140 -47.64 20.75 -0.18
C ILE A 140 -46.78 20.35 -1.39
N SER A 141 -46.25 21.34 -2.11
CA SER A 141 -45.32 21.12 -3.22
C SER A 141 -43.91 20.78 -2.68
N THR A 142 -43.30 19.70 -3.18
CA THR A 142 -41.88 19.36 -3.00
C THR A 142 -41.21 19.42 -4.37
N HIS A 143 -40.49 20.51 -4.65
CA HIS A 143 -39.71 20.63 -5.88
C HIS A 143 -38.22 20.57 -5.52
N MET A 144 -37.49 19.68 -6.20
CA MET A 144 -36.04 19.55 -6.11
C MET A 144 -35.48 19.88 -7.49
N ILE A 145 -34.72 20.96 -7.61
CA ILE A 145 -34.05 21.36 -8.86
C ILE A 145 -32.56 21.20 -8.63
N ILE A 146 -31.92 20.33 -9.42
CA ILE A 146 -30.47 20.17 -9.46
C ILE A 146 -30.01 20.60 -10.85
N ALA A 147 -29.32 21.73 -10.94
CA ALA A 147 -28.69 22.18 -12.18
C ALA A 147 -27.20 21.78 -12.15
N LEU A 148 -26.73 21.16 -13.23
CA LEU A 148 -25.30 20.92 -13.45
C LEU A 148 -24.84 21.92 -14.51
N ALA A 149 -23.92 22.83 -14.16
CA ALA A 149 -23.34 23.78 -15.09
C ALA A 149 -21.92 23.35 -15.45
N PHE A 150 -21.61 23.34 -16.74
CA PHE A 150 -20.29 22.95 -17.24
C PHE A 150 -19.66 24.15 -17.95
N SER A 151 -18.40 24.45 -17.61
CA SER A 151 -17.60 25.43 -18.33
C SER A 151 -16.78 24.72 -19.41
N LEU A 152 -16.66 25.34 -20.58
CA LEU A 152 -15.81 24.87 -21.68
C LEU A 152 -14.33 25.29 -21.54
N LYS A 153 -13.98 26.05 -20.48
CA LYS A 153 -12.58 26.45 -20.21
C LYS A 153 -11.87 25.40 -19.34
N PRO A 154 -10.69 24.88 -19.73
CA PRO A 154 -9.96 23.86 -18.97
C PRO A 154 -9.49 24.30 -17.57
N SER A 155 -9.53 25.61 -17.28
CA SER A 155 -9.19 26.19 -15.99
C SER A 155 -10.34 26.25 -14.97
N ILE A 156 -11.58 25.93 -15.37
CA ILE A 156 -12.76 25.98 -14.49
C ILE A 156 -13.34 24.56 -14.35
N ARG A 157 -13.11 23.96 -13.18
CA ARG A 157 -13.52 22.61 -12.80
C ARG A 157 -15.04 22.58 -12.47
N LEU A 158 -15.66 21.41 -12.68
CA LEU A 158 -17.09 21.08 -12.48
C LEU A 158 -17.86 22.01 -11.51
N LEU A 159 -18.95 22.64 -11.98
CA LEU A 159 -19.79 23.51 -11.15
C LEU A 159 -21.10 22.78 -10.77
N VAL A 160 -21.15 22.20 -9.57
CA VAL A 160 -22.39 21.65 -9.01
C VAL A 160 -23.10 22.76 -8.25
N VAL A 161 -24.28 23.17 -8.72
CA VAL A 161 -25.10 24.21 -8.06
C VAL A 161 -26.31 23.53 -7.41
N THR A 162 -26.42 23.64 -6.08
CA THR A 162 -27.62 23.26 -5.33
C THR A 162 -28.31 24.54 -4.84
N TYR A 163 -29.63 24.54 -4.79
CA TYR A 163 -30.41 25.64 -4.21
C TYR A 163 -30.97 25.16 -2.87
N LEU A 164 -30.39 25.60 -1.77
CA LEU A 164 -30.94 25.45 -0.42
C LEU A 164 -30.88 26.83 0.25
N ASP A 165 -32.03 27.33 0.70
CA ASP A 165 -32.16 28.57 1.47
C ASP A 165 -31.51 29.83 0.87
N SER A 166 -31.60 30.01 -0.45
CA SER A 166 -31.17 31.23 -1.18
C SER A 166 -29.66 31.44 -1.33
N ASP A 167 -28.83 30.48 -0.94
CA ASP A 167 -27.38 30.55 -1.15
C ASP A 167 -26.89 29.57 -2.22
N LEU A 168 -25.96 30.05 -3.06
CA LEU A 168 -25.34 29.33 -4.17
C LEU A 168 -24.05 28.64 -3.69
N ALA A 169 -23.99 27.31 -3.68
CA ALA A 169 -22.79 26.57 -3.29
C ALA A 169 -21.94 26.14 -4.50
N LEU A 170 -20.62 26.20 -4.37
CA LEU A 170 -19.60 25.83 -5.37
C LEU A 170 -18.79 24.63 -4.86
N LEU A 171 -18.72 23.53 -5.63
CA LEU A 171 -17.99 22.31 -5.26
C LEU A 171 -16.82 22.07 -6.23
N ASP A 172 -15.58 22.38 -5.81
CA ASP A 172 -14.33 21.95 -6.49
C ASP A 172 -13.72 20.73 -5.78
N PRO A 173 -13.79 19.50 -6.34
CA PRO A 173 -13.38 18.27 -5.66
C PRO A 173 -11.92 18.24 -5.16
N PHE A 174 -11.11 19.26 -5.46
CA PHE A 174 -9.72 19.37 -5.01
C PHE A 174 -9.39 20.68 -4.25
N VAL A 175 -10.37 21.56 -3.99
CA VAL A 175 -10.16 22.84 -3.29
C VAL A 175 -11.17 23.04 -2.15
N ASP A 176 -10.85 22.52 -0.96
CA ASP A 176 -11.42 23.03 0.28
C ASP A 176 -10.94 24.48 0.50
N GLN A 177 -11.85 25.45 0.43
CA GLN A 177 -11.67 26.72 1.13
C GLN A 177 -12.74 26.86 2.23
N GLN A 178 -12.29 27.25 3.42
CA GLN A 178 -13.11 27.66 4.57
C GLN A 178 -13.74 29.06 4.32
N PRO A 179 -14.66 29.57 5.17
CA PRO A 179 -15.79 28.96 5.85
C PRO A 179 -17.07 29.83 5.71
N THR A 180 -18.10 29.34 5.04
CA THR A 180 -19.48 29.59 5.47
C THR A 180 -20.19 28.25 5.42
N SER A 181 -20.54 27.75 6.60
CA SER A 181 -21.35 26.53 6.83
C SER A 181 -20.99 25.30 5.97
N GLY A 182 -19.93 24.61 6.39
CA GLY A 182 -19.81 23.14 6.38
C GLY A 182 -20.19 22.37 5.10
N ALA A 183 -19.22 22.10 4.23
CA ALA A 183 -19.40 21.05 3.20
C ALA A 183 -18.13 20.27 2.83
N TRP A 184 -16.94 20.74 3.23
CA TRP A 184 -15.67 20.09 2.91
C TRP A 184 -15.13 19.13 3.99
N LYS A 185 -15.77 19.09 5.18
CA LYS A 185 -15.38 18.22 6.30
C LYS A 185 -15.62 16.72 6.05
N THR A 186 -16.22 16.34 4.93
CA THR A 186 -17.03 15.12 4.81
C THR A 186 -16.29 13.94 4.18
N HIS A 187 -15.44 14.13 3.16
CA HIS A 187 -15.05 12.99 2.29
C HIS A 187 -14.29 11.83 2.96
N LEU A 188 -13.44 12.07 3.98
CA LEU A 188 -12.78 10.98 4.73
C LEU A 188 -13.59 10.47 5.93
N ARG A 189 -14.59 11.24 6.37
CA ARG A 189 -15.33 10.99 7.63
C ARG A 189 -16.72 10.46 7.45
N THR A 190 -17.31 10.61 6.28
CA THR A 190 -18.43 9.77 5.88
C THR A 190 -18.04 8.28 5.97
N LEU A 191 -16.74 7.97 5.89
CA LEU A 191 -16.18 6.62 5.94
C LEU A 191 -15.72 6.17 7.34
N THR A 192 -15.12 7.05 8.16
CA THR A 192 -14.62 6.72 9.52
C THR A 192 -15.49 7.20 10.68
N LYS A 193 -16.44 8.11 10.46
CA LYS A 193 -17.41 8.67 11.43
C LYS A 193 -16.84 9.43 12.65
N THR A 194 -15.66 10.08 12.57
CA THR A 194 -15.04 10.82 13.70
C THR A 194 -14.90 12.34 13.47
N SER A 195 -14.36 13.16 14.41
CA SER A 195 -14.13 14.64 14.40
C SER A 195 -12.62 15.02 14.16
N TRP A 196 -12.28 16.05 13.35
CA TRP A 196 -10.90 16.18 12.78
C TRP A 196 -10.01 16.63 13.93
N PRO A 197 -8.77 16.13 14.05
CA PRO A 197 -7.85 16.62 15.06
C PRO A 197 -7.61 18.12 14.84
N SER A 198 -7.40 18.84 15.93
CA SER A 198 -7.31 20.31 15.95
C SER A 198 -6.22 20.87 15.03
N ASN A 199 -5.19 20.09 14.71
CA ASN A 199 -4.07 20.44 13.84
C ASN A 199 -4.30 20.14 12.34
N HIS A 200 -5.46 19.59 11.94
CA HIS A 200 -5.70 19.15 10.56
C HIS A 200 -5.51 20.27 9.52
N GLN A 201 -5.96 21.49 9.80
CA GLN A 201 -5.81 22.62 8.88
C GLN A 201 -4.33 22.98 8.62
N ALA A 202 -3.49 22.88 9.65
CA ALA A 202 -2.05 23.11 9.52
C ALA A 202 -1.38 22.03 8.66
N ILE A 203 -1.80 20.77 8.82
CA ILE A 203 -1.36 19.64 8.01
C ILE A 203 -1.75 19.86 6.54
N LEU A 204 -3.01 20.18 6.25
CA LEU A 204 -3.49 20.44 4.89
C LEU A 204 -2.71 21.57 4.21
N ASN A 205 -2.49 22.68 4.92
CA ASN A 205 -1.72 23.80 4.39
C ASN A 205 -0.28 23.39 4.05
N THR A 206 0.32 22.52 4.86
CA THR A 206 1.66 21.98 4.59
C THR A 206 1.66 21.09 3.35
N ARG A 207 0.68 20.19 3.22
CA ARG A 207 0.54 19.28 2.07
C ARG A 207 0.41 20.03 0.74
N ARG A 208 -0.38 21.10 0.71
CA ARG A 208 -0.58 21.95 -0.48
C ARG A 208 0.68 22.66 -0.96
N ARG A 209 1.66 22.86 -0.07
CA ARG A 209 2.95 23.48 -0.40
C ARG A 209 3.98 22.49 -0.95
N LEU A 210 3.74 21.18 -0.82
CA LEU A 210 4.65 20.17 -1.32
C LEU A 210 4.66 20.17 -2.85
N PRO A 211 5.85 20.09 -3.50
CA PRO A 211 5.96 20.10 -4.96
C PRO A 211 5.07 19.08 -5.68
N VAL A 212 4.94 17.87 -5.12
CA VAL A 212 4.09 16.80 -5.67
C VAL A 212 2.63 17.20 -5.82
N TYR A 213 2.13 18.10 -4.97
CA TYR A 213 0.73 18.53 -4.97
C TYR A 213 0.33 19.17 -6.30
N SER A 214 1.22 19.99 -6.88
CA SER A 214 1.00 20.64 -8.17
C SER A 214 0.85 19.66 -9.35
N LYS A 215 1.23 18.39 -9.15
CA LYS A 215 1.27 17.35 -10.18
C LYS A 215 0.25 16.23 -9.98
N TYR A 216 -0.66 16.32 -9.00
CA TYR A 216 -1.63 15.26 -8.71
C TYR A 216 -2.46 14.82 -9.92
N GLU A 217 -2.99 15.78 -10.68
CA GLU A 217 -3.79 15.48 -11.88
C GLU A 217 -2.96 14.72 -12.92
N GLN A 218 -1.74 15.20 -13.19
CA GLN A 218 -0.82 14.54 -14.11
C GLN A 218 -0.40 13.13 -13.63
N ILE A 219 -0.23 12.93 -12.32
CA ILE A 219 0.05 11.61 -11.73
C ILE A 219 -1.12 10.66 -11.98
N LEU A 220 -2.36 11.09 -11.68
CA LEU A 220 -3.55 10.27 -11.90
C LEU A 220 -3.78 9.95 -13.37
N ASP A 221 -3.60 10.93 -14.27
CA ASP A 221 -3.75 10.73 -15.71
C ASP A 221 -2.81 9.63 -16.22
N ILE A 222 -1.52 9.68 -15.84
CA ILE A 222 -0.54 8.66 -16.23
C ILE A 222 -0.89 7.31 -15.57
N TYR A 223 -1.21 7.31 -14.28
CA TYR A 223 -1.59 6.11 -13.53
C TYR A 223 -2.79 5.38 -14.16
N HIS A 224 -3.77 6.11 -14.69
CA HIS A 224 -4.92 5.48 -15.35
C HIS A 224 -4.60 4.95 -16.74
N GLN A 225 -3.69 5.60 -17.47
CA GLN A 225 -3.34 5.26 -18.84
C GLN A 225 -2.27 4.16 -18.94
N SER A 226 -1.46 3.97 -17.90
CA SER A 226 -0.31 3.07 -17.91
C SER A 226 -0.30 2.11 -16.72
N GLN A 227 0.10 0.86 -16.95
CA GLN A 227 0.26 -0.12 -15.86
C GLN A 227 1.50 0.15 -15.01
N VAL A 228 2.53 0.78 -15.58
CA VAL A 228 3.77 1.13 -14.89
C VAL A 228 4.09 2.59 -15.17
N MET A 229 4.52 3.33 -14.15
CA MET A 229 5.08 4.66 -14.31
C MET A 229 6.24 4.89 -13.33
N ILE A 230 7.13 5.80 -13.70
CA ILE A 230 8.24 6.24 -12.85
C ILE A 230 8.01 7.69 -12.44
N LEU A 231 8.22 7.98 -11.16
CA LEU A 231 8.14 9.31 -10.57
C LEU A 231 9.50 9.70 -10.02
N SER A 232 10.16 10.68 -10.66
CA SER A 232 11.46 11.19 -10.22
C SER A 232 11.33 12.57 -9.60
N SER A 233 11.87 12.77 -8.40
CA SER A 233 12.05 14.09 -7.79
C SER A 233 12.93 14.05 -6.56
N ASP A 234 13.49 15.19 -6.15
CA ASP A 234 14.31 15.28 -4.95
C ASP A 234 13.57 14.84 -3.67
N THR A 235 14.34 14.45 -2.65
CA THR A 235 13.81 14.18 -1.31
C THR A 235 13.13 15.42 -0.73
N GLY A 236 12.03 15.22 0.02
CA GLY A 236 11.24 16.32 0.57
C GLY A 236 10.16 16.87 -0.36
N SER A 237 10.07 16.40 -1.61
CA SER A 237 9.01 16.80 -2.54
C SER A 237 7.59 16.29 -2.18
N GLY A 238 7.50 15.37 -1.22
CA GLY A 238 6.24 14.78 -0.75
C GLY A 238 5.83 13.45 -1.38
N LYS A 239 6.67 12.82 -2.22
CA LYS A 239 6.36 11.54 -2.90
C LYS A 239 5.82 10.46 -1.95
N SER A 240 6.62 10.08 -0.97
CA SER A 240 6.40 8.95 -0.05
C SER A 240 5.15 9.12 0.82
N THR A 241 4.77 10.35 1.13
CA THR A 241 3.59 10.67 1.94
C THR A 241 2.36 10.86 1.07
N GLN A 242 2.44 11.60 -0.03
CA GLN A 242 1.27 12.06 -0.77
C GLN A 242 0.82 11.11 -1.88
N VAL A 243 1.74 10.48 -2.61
CA VAL A 243 1.38 9.62 -3.76
C VAL A 243 0.56 8.41 -3.29
N PRO A 244 0.97 7.65 -2.25
CA PRO A 244 0.15 6.53 -1.80
C PRO A 244 -1.23 6.97 -1.29
N GLN A 245 -1.33 8.12 -0.61
CA GLN A 245 -2.62 8.68 -0.17
C GLN A 245 -3.53 9.00 -1.36
N LEU A 246 -2.99 9.64 -2.42
CA LEU A 246 -3.73 9.95 -3.64
C LEU A 246 -4.34 8.70 -4.27
N LEU A 247 -3.58 7.60 -4.33
CA LEU A 247 -4.04 6.33 -4.88
C LEU A 247 -5.10 5.65 -4.01
N VAL A 248 -4.98 5.79 -2.68
CA VAL A 248 -5.99 5.27 -1.75
C VAL A 248 -7.33 5.96 -1.97
N TYR A 249 -7.36 7.27 -2.22
CA TYR A 249 -8.59 7.98 -2.57
C TYR A 249 -9.17 7.51 -3.90
N ASP A 250 -8.34 7.33 -4.94
CA ASP A 250 -8.78 6.82 -6.24
C ASP A 250 -9.35 5.40 -6.15
N LYS A 251 -8.74 4.53 -5.34
CA LYS A 251 -9.09 3.10 -5.23
C LYS A 251 -9.98 2.75 -4.06
N TRP A 252 -10.49 3.73 -3.34
CA TRP A 252 -11.22 3.49 -2.09
C TRP A 252 -12.39 2.50 -2.24
N ALA A 253 -13.14 2.60 -3.33
CA ALA A 253 -14.30 1.75 -3.61
C ALA A 253 -13.96 0.32 -4.08
N SER A 254 -12.69 0.02 -4.38
CA SER A 254 -12.28 -1.27 -4.94
C SER A 254 -12.07 -2.37 -3.90
N ASP A 255 -12.14 -2.04 -2.61
CA ASP A 255 -11.71 -2.87 -1.47
C ASP A 255 -10.23 -3.33 -1.49
N LEU A 256 -9.50 -3.10 -2.58
CA LEU A 256 -8.10 -3.44 -2.73
C LEU A 256 -7.19 -2.48 -1.97
N GLN A 257 -6.02 -3.00 -1.59
CA GLN A 257 -4.99 -2.25 -0.88
C GLN A 257 -4.00 -1.58 -1.84
N ILE A 258 -3.36 -0.52 -1.35
CA ILE A 258 -2.14 0.05 -1.89
C ILE A 258 -0.99 -0.39 -0.99
N ALA A 259 0.04 -0.99 -1.57
CA ALA A 259 1.29 -1.27 -0.88
C ALA A 259 2.33 -0.22 -1.26
N CYS A 260 3.01 0.36 -0.27
CA CYS A 260 4.17 1.23 -0.50
C CYS A 260 5.40 0.57 0.12
N THR A 261 6.37 0.15 -0.69
CA THR A 261 7.59 -0.47 -0.17
C THR A 261 8.66 0.56 0.15
N GLN A 262 9.42 0.29 1.20
CA GLN A 262 10.56 1.07 1.66
C GLN A 262 11.74 0.13 1.91
N PRO A 263 12.98 0.51 1.55
CA PRO A 263 14.16 -0.30 1.85
C PRO A 263 14.44 -0.37 3.37
N ARG A 264 14.05 0.68 4.11
CA ARG A 264 14.36 0.82 5.55
C ARG A 264 13.13 0.57 6.43
N ARG A 265 13.32 -0.26 7.47
CA ARG A 265 12.26 -0.59 8.45
C ARG A 265 11.69 0.63 9.16
N LEU A 266 12.55 1.52 9.65
CA LEU A 266 12.13 2.70 10.40
C LEU A 266 11.35 3.67 9.51
N ALA A 267 11.84 3.91 8.28
CA ALA A 267 11.13 4.74 7.29
C ALA A 267 9.72 4.20 7.00
N ALA A 268 9.56 2.88 6.81
CA ALA A 268 8.24 2.28 6.59
C ALA A 268 7.26 2.55 7.75
N LYS A 269 7.73 2.51 8.99
CA LYS A 269 6.90 2.76 10.17
C LYS A 269 6.57 4.24 10.33
N GLU A 270 7.59 5.10 10.31
CA GLU A 270 7.42 6.53 10.48
C GLU A 270 6.53 7.13 9.38
N LEU A 271 6.66 6.64 8.14
CA LEU A 271 5.76 7.04 7.06
C LEU A 271 4.33 6.58 7.30
N ALA A 272 4.12 5.35 7.79
CA ALA A 272 2.77 4.87 8.11
C ALA A 272 2.13 5.68 9.24
N GLU A 273 2.86 5.95 10.32
CA GLU A 273 2.41 6.77 11.43
C GLU A 273 2.10 8.19 10.97
N ARG A 274 3.04 8.81 10.26
CA ARG A 274 2.86 10.15 9.69
C ARG A 274 1.65 10.23 8.77
N VAL A 275 1.46 9.26 7.88
CA VAL A 275 0.34 9.27 6.93
C VAL A 275 -0.98 8.94 7.62
N ALA A 276 -0.99 8.09 8.65
CA ALA A 276 -2.15 7.89 9.50
C ALA A 276 -2.60 9.21 10.15
N ASP A 277 -1.64 9.97 10.70
CA ASP A 277 -1.90 11.31 11.26
C ASP A 277 -2.42 12.28 10.19
N GLU A 278 -1.82 12.30 9.00
CA GLU A 278 -2.26 13.16 7.89
C GLU A 278 -3.66 12.85 7.37
N MET A 279 -4.06 11.57 7.42
CA MET A 279 -5.39 11.09 7.05
C MET A 279 -6.39 11.16 8.21
N GLY A 280 -5.94 11.47 9.43
CA GLY A 280 -6.78 11.52 10.63
C GLY A 280 -7.34 10.14 11.02
N VAL A 281 -6.56 9.09 10.81
CA VAL A 281 -6.91 7.69 11.11
C VAL A 281 -5.95 7.09 12.13
N VAL A 282 -6.34 5.95 12.72
CA VAL A 282 -5.49 5.25 13.69
C VAL A 282 -4.48 4.39 12.93
N HIS A 283 -3.19 4.49 13.27
CA HIS A 283 -2.17 3.60 12.73
C HIS A 283 -2.49 2.14 13.07
N GLY A 284 -2.47 1.28 12.04
CA GLY A 284 -2.90 -0.11 12.10
C GLY A 284 -4.35 -0.37 11.69
N ALA A 285 -5.18 0.67 11.56
CA ALA A 285 -6.54 0.58 11.05
C ALA A 285 -6.56 0.75 9.52
N GLU A 286 -6.81 1.95 8.98
CA GLU A 286 -6.86 2.24 7.54
C GLU A 286 -5.47 2.38 6.90
N VAL A 287 -4.51 2.92 7.66
CA VAL A 287 -3.09 3.02 7.29
C VAL A 287 -2.29 2.17 8.25
N GLY A 288 -1.47 1.26 7.74
CA GLY A 288 -0.68 0.34 8.54
C GLY A 288 0.76 0.23 8.07
N SER A 289 1.58 -0.43 8.89
CA SER A 289 2.95 -0.78 8.53
C SER A 289 3.19 -2.28 8.70
N HIS A 290 4.01 -2.86 7.84
CA HIS A 290 4.44 -4.24 7.95
C HIS A 290 5.94 -4.37 7.68
N VAL A 291 6.71 -4.60 8.74
CA VAL A 291 8.14 -4.90 8.66
C VAL A 291 8.42 -6.27 9.26
N ARG A 292 9.64 -6.77 9.10
CA ARG A 292 10.03 -8.05 9.69
C ARG A 292 9.75 -8.08 11.20
N PHE A 293 9.03 -9.11 11.65
CA PHE A 293 8.57 -9.33 13.04
C PHE A 293 7.61 -8.27 13.59
N GLU A 294 6.97 -7.48 12.72
CA GLU A 294 6.05 -6.46 13.20
C GLU A 294 5.04 -6.09 12.12
N ALA A 295 3.79 -6.46 12.37
CA ALA A 295 2.67 -6.15 11.50
C ALA A 295 1.63 -5.34 12.27
N MET A 296 1.50 -4.08 11.90
CA MET A 296 0.46 -3.16 12.38
C MET A 296 -0.53 -2.96 11.23
N THR A 297 -1.36 -3.97 10.98
CA THR A 297 -2.37 -3.97 9.90
C THR A 297 -3.60 -4.76 10.35
N GLY A 298 -4.77 -4.42 9.82
CA GLY A 298 -6.03 -5.10 10.08
C GLY A 298 -6.90 -5.26 8.82
N LYS A 299 -8.13 -5.76 9.00
CA LYS A 299 -9.07 -5.97 7.87
C LYS A 299 -9.49 -4.68 7.15
N LYS A 300 -9.40 -3.54 7.84
CA LYS A 300 -9.75 -2.21 7.31
C LYS A 300 -8.59 -1.53 6.59
N THR A 301 -7.38 -2.09 6.64
CA THR A 301 -6.20 -1.42 6.10
C THR A 301 -6.32 -1.29 4.59
N ARG A 302 -6.21 -0.06 4.09
CA ARG A 302 -6.22 0.31 2.68
C ARG A 302 -4.84 0.70 2.18
N LEU A 303 -4.01 1.26 3.04
CA LEU A 303 -2.62 1.60 2.75
C LEU A 303 -1.69 0.84 3.69
N VAL A 304 -0.73 0.12 3.12
CA VAL A 304 0.30 -0.56 3.91
C VAL A 304 1.67 -0.08 3.46
N TYR A 305 2.41 0.56 4.36
CA TYR A 305 3.85 0.75 4.19
C TYR A 305 4.58 -0.51 4.65
N MET A 306 5.50 -1.04 3.85
CA MET A 306 6.19 -2.27 4.22
C MET A 306 7.62 -2.31 3.72
N THR A 307 8.44 -3.18 4.29
CA THR A 307 9.76 -3.44 3.69
C THR A 307 9.62 -4.32 2.47
N GLU A 308 10.54 -4.16 1.51
CA GLU A 308 10.56 -4.92 0.24
C GLU A 308 10.51 -6.44 0.48
N GLY A 309 11.32 -6.95 1.41
CA GLY A 309 11.32 -8.36 1.80
C GLY A 309 9.97 -8.90 2.32
N ILE A 310 9.09 -8.05 2.88
CA ILE A 310 7.74 -8.47 3.29
C ILE A 310 6.85 -8.67 2.07
N LEU A 311 6.91 -7.75 1.10
CA LEU A 311 6.13 -7.88 -0.12
C LEU A 311 6.64 -9.03 -0.99
N LEU A 312 7.97 -9.22 -1.07
CA LEU A 312 8.58 -10.36 -1.74
C LEU A 312 8.04 -11.69 -1.22
N ARG A 313 7.99 -11.89 0.11
CA ARG A 313 7.45 -13.12 0.69
C ARG A 313 5.98 -13.35 0.38
N LYS A 314 5.18 -12.28 0.29
CA LYS A 314 3.80 -12.38 -0.18
C LYS A 314 3.78 -12.84 -1.64
N ALA A 315 4.54 -12.18 -2.51
CA ALA A 315 4.62 -12.44 -3.95
C ALA A 315 5.23 -13.82 -4.30
N THR A 316 6.11 -14.38 -3.48
CA THR A 316 6.71 -15.70 -3.72
C THR A 316 5.99 -16.83 -2.98
N GLY A 317 5.32 -16.51 -1.88
CA GLY A 317 4.64 -17.46 -1.01
C GLY A 317 3.12 -17.41 -1.12
N THR A 318 2.50 -16.58 -0.28
CA THR A 318 1.06 -16.66 0.03
C THR A 318 0.14 -16.09 -1.04
N ASP A 319 0.62 -15.15 -1.86
CA ASP A 319 -0.18 -14.43 -2.86
C ASP A 319 0.67 -14.06 -4.08
N LYS A 320 0.87 -15.02 -4.99
CA LYS A 320 1.74 -14.86 -6.17
C LYS A 320 1.31 -13.79 -7.17
N ASP A 321 0.02 -13.47 -7.18
CA ASP A 321 -0.57 -12.46 -8.07
C ASP A 321 -0.82 -11.13 -7.34
N LEU A 322 -0.49 -11.05 -6.03
CA LEU A 322 -0.79 -9.91 -5.17
C LEU A 322 -2.26 -9.48 -5.26
N LYS A 323 -3.20 -10.44 -5.27
CA LYS A 323 -4.64 -10.24 -5.55
C LYS A 323 -5.29 -9.21 -4.63
N GLY A 324 -4.80 -9.09 -3.40
CA GLY A 324 -5.30 -8.09 -2.44
C GLY A 324 -4.89 -6.64 -2.74
N TYR A 325 -4.03 -6.41 -3.74
CA TYR A 325 -3.47 -5.10 -4.06
C TYR A 325 -3.93 -4.60 -5.44
N ALA A 326 -4.30 -3.32 -5.50
CA ALA A 326 -4.57 -2.59 -6.74
C ALA A 326 -3.28 -1.99 -7.32
N CYS A 327 -2.38 -1.55 -6.45
CA CYS A 327 -1.12 -0.96 -6.84
C CYS A 327 -0.02 -1.23 -5.82
N VAL A 328 1.19 -1.44 -6.33
CA VAL A 328 2.42 -1.41 -5.55
C VAL A 328 3.21 -0.16 -5.94
N VAL A 329 3.53 0.65 -4.94
CA VAL A 329 4.45 1.76 -5.02
C VAL A 329 5.80 1.28 -4.50
N VAL A 330 6.83 1.29 -5.34
CA VAL A 330 8.22 0.98 -4.95
C VAL A 330 8.93 2.29 -4.70
N ASP A 331 9.11 2.67 -3.43
CA ASP A 331 9.74 3.92 -3.05
C ASP A 331 11.24 3.77 -2.81
N GLU A 332 11.96 4.90 -2.87
CA GLU A 332 13.41 4.96 -2.68
C GLU A 332 14.17 3.97 -3.60
N ALA A 333 13.65 3.73 -4.82
CA ALA A 333 14.20 2.72 -5.74
C ALA A 333 15.67 3.00 -6.15
N HIS A 334 16.15 4.22 -5.96
CA HIS A 334 17.55 4.61 -6.15
C HIS A 334 18.50 3.99 -5.12
N GLU A 335 18.03 3.48 -3.98
CA GLU A 335 18.88 2.69 -3.08
C GLU A 335 19.32 1.36 -3.72
N ARG A 336 18.63 0.91 -4.78
CA ARG A 336 18.99 -0.27 -5.60
C ARG A 336 19.36 -1.49 -4.76
N THR A 337 18.54 -1.83 -3.77
CA THR A 337 18.79 -3.01 -2.93
C THR A 337 18.56 -4.29 -3.76
N ALA A 338 19.17 -5.41 -3.34
CA ALA A 338 18.92 -6.70 -4.00
C ALA A 338 17.44 -7.12 -3.93
N ASP A 339 16.75 -6.75 -2.84
CA ASP A 339 15.32 -7.00 -2.67
C ASP A 339 14.47 -6.10 -3.60
N THR A 340 14.86 -4.83 -3.81
CA THR A 340 14.21 -3.92 -4.78
C THR A 340 14.23 -4.51 -6.18
N ASP A 341 15.43 -4.92 -6.64
CA ASP A 341 15.63 -5.41 -8.01
C ASP A 341 14.86 -6.73 -8.24
N LEU A 342 14.90 -7.67 -7.26
CA LEU A 342 14.09 -8.89 -7.34
C LEU A 342 12.59 -8.58 -7.34
N LEU A 343 12.14 -7.64 -6.49
CA LEU A 343 10.73 -7.28 -6.38
C LEU A 343 10.23 -6.70 -7.71
N LEU A 344 10.96 -5.77 -8.31
CA LEU A 344 10.60 -5.16 -9.59
C LEU A 344 10.49 -6.20 -10.70
N ALA A 345 11.41 -7.16 -10.75
CA ALA A 345 11.35 -8.25 -11.72
C ALA A 345 10.11 -9.15 -11.55
N LEU A 346 9.77 -9.50 -10.30
CA LEU A 346 8.54 -10.26 -10.02
C LEU A 346 7.28 -9.44 -10.37
N LEU A 347 7.27 -8.14 -10.07
CA LEU A 347 6.16 -7.24 -10.36
C LEU A 347 5.96 -7.07 -11.89
N LYS A 348 7.04 -6.98 -12.68
CA LYS A 348 6.98 -6.99 -14.15
C LYS A 348 6.26 -8.24 -14.66
N GLY A 349 6.61 -9.40 -14.10
CA GLY A 349 5.93 -10.66 -14.37
C GLY A 349 4.45 -10.67 -13.93
N ILE A 350 4.05 -9.92 -12.90
CA ILE A 350 2.65 -9.80 -12.46
C ILE A 350 1.85 -8.89 -13.39
N VAL A 351 2.40 -7.74 -13.78
CA VAL A 351 1.76 -6.76 -14.69
C VAL A 351 1.42 -7.39 -16.04
N ALA A 352 2.25 -8.31 -16.54
CA ALA A 352 1.98 -9.06 -17.77
C ALA A 352 0.71 -9.93 -17.69
N ARG A 353 0.33 -10.40 -16.49
CA ARG A 353 -0.84 -11.29 -16.26
C ARG A 353 -2.05 -10.55 -15.68
N ARG A 354 -1.83 -9.48 -14.93
CA ARG A 354 -2.87 -8.67 -14.28
C ARG A 354 -2.98 -7.28 -14.90
N ARG A 355 -3.95 -7.11 -15.80
CA ARG A 355 -4.25 -5.82 -16.48
C ARG A 355 -4.79 -4.73 -15.54
N ASP A 356 -5.39 -5.14 -14.42
CA ASP A 356 -5.95 -4.26 -13.40
C ASP A 356 -4.90 -3.72 -12.41
N PHE A 357 -3.76 -4.43 -12.30
CA PHE A 357 -2.69 -4.14 -11.38
C PHE A 357 -1.71 -3.09 -11.94
N ARG A 358 -1.27 -2.18 -11.06
CA ARG A 358 -0.40 -1.05 -11.42
C ARG A 358 0.85 -0.96 -10.54
N ILE A 359 1.92 -0.40 -11.09
CA ILE A 359 3.18 -0.15 -10.40
C ILE A 359 3.53 1.33 -10.51
N ILE A 360 3.94 1.95 -9.40
CA ILE A 360 4.60 3.26 -9.41
C ILE A 360 5.99 3.09 -8.82
N ILE A 361 7.02 3.48 -9.56
CA ILE A 361 8.42 3.45 -9.11
C ILE A 361 8.82 4.87 -8.75
N MET A 362 9.11 5.12 -7.48
CA MET A 362 9.51 6.45 -6.99
C MET A 362 11.02 6.46 -6.74
N SER A 363 11.70 7.45 -7.32
CA SER A 363 13.15 7.62 -7.22
C SER A 363 13.51 9.08 -6.93
N ALA A 364 14.59 9.27 -6.17
CA ALA A 364 15.16 10.60 -5.90
C ALA A 364 16.17 11.04 -6.96
N THR A 365 16.72 10.11 -7.75
CA THR A 365 17.80 10.38 -8.69
C THR A 365 17.31 10.38 -10.15
N LEU A 366 18.20 10.83 -11.04
CA LEU A 366 18.03 10.77 -12.50
C LEU A 366 18.28 9.36 -13.08
N ASP A 367 18.62 8.36 -12.26
CA ASP A 367 18.79 6.95 -12.70
C ASP A 367 17.45 6.27 -13.06
N ALA A 368 16.40 7.06 -13.27
CA ALA A 368 15.10 6.63 -13.77
C ALA A 368 15.19 5.96 -15.16
N ASP A 369 16.26 6.23 -15.92
CA ASP A 369 16.44 5.70 -17.26
C ASP A 369 16.61 4.17 -17.28
N ASP A 370 17.32 3.59 -16.31
CA ASP A 370 17.48 2.13 -16.23
C ASP A 370 16.13 1.44 -15.97
N PHE A 371 15.36 1.98 -15.03
CA PHE A 371 14.00 1.49 -14.77
C PHE A 371 13.09 1.68 -15.97
N LYS A 372 13.21 2.81 -16.66
CA LYS A 372 12.40 3.12 -17.85
C LYS A 372 12.65 2.09 -18.95
N ARG A 373 13.92 1.84 -19.27
CA ARG A 373 14.32 0.81 -20.26
C ARG A 373 13.87 -0.57 -19.84
N TYR A 374 14.03 -0.91 -18.56
CA TYR A 374 13.66 -2.21 -18.03
C TYR A 374 12.14 -2.49 -18.09
N PHE A 375 11.31 -1.46 -17.92
CA PHE A 375 9.86 -1.52 -18.02
C PHE A 375 9.32 -1.00 -19.37
N ASP A 376 9.97 -1.40 -20.47
CA ASP A 376 9.49 -1.19 -21.85
C ASP A 376 9.17 0.30 -22.18
N ASP A 377 10.08 1.20 -21.81
CA ASP A 377 9.98 2.65 -22.02
C ASP A 377 8.74 3.29 -21.36
N CYS A 378 8.37 2.81 -20.17
CA CYS A 378 7.22 3.34 -19.41
C CYS A 378 7.32 4.86 -19.14
N PRO A 379 6.17 5.54 -18.90
CA PRO A 379 6.15 6.98 -18.67
C PRO A 379 6.97 7.41 -17.44
N LEU A 380 7.81 8.42 -17.64
CA LEU A 380 8.57 9.10 -16.59
C LEU A 380 7.98 10.49 -16.34
N LEU A 381 7.52 10.72 -15.10
CA LEU A 381 7.11 12.02 -14.63
C LEU A 381 8.17 12.59 -13.68
N HIS A 382 8.78 13.71 -14.07
CA HIS A 382 9.66 14.46 -13.18
C HIS A 382 8.87 15.54 -12.44
N ILE A 383 8.95 15.54 -11.10
CA ILE A 383 8.44 16.63 -10.26
C ILE A 383 9.63 17.52 -9.89
N PRO A 384 9.61 18.82 -10.22
CA PRO A 384 10.68 19.73 -9.83
C PRO A 384 10.79 19.81 -8.31
N GLY A 385 12.03 19.84 -7.80
CA GLY A 385 12.31 20.05 -6.38
C GLY A 385 11.83 21.42 -5.90
N GLN A 386 11.71 21.56 -4.58
CA GLN A 386 11.41 22.85 -3.96
C GLN A 386 12.65 23.74 -4.00
N HIS A 387 12.53 24.99 -4.45
CA HIS A 387 13.61 25.97 -4.35
C HIS A 387 13.80 26.34 -2.87
N TYR A 388 14.91 25.90 -2.27
CA TYR A 388 15.32 26.30 -0.93
C TYR A 388 16.20 27.57 -0.99
N ASP A 389 16.19 28.33 0.09
CA ASP A 389 17.15 29.42 0.30
C ASP A 389 18.58 28.88 0.30
N LYS A 390 19.55 29.73 -0.07
CA LYS A 390 20.97 29.34 -0.17
C LYS A 390 21.47 28.75 1.15
N GLY A 391 21.86 27.47 1.14
CA GLY A 391 22.46 26.76 2.27
C GLY A 391 23.97 26.57 2.13
N VAL A 392 24.62 26.07 3.19
CA VAL A 392 26.04 25.70 3.19
C VAL A 392 26.16 24.20 3.42
N CYS A 393 26.88 23.50 2.52
CA CYS A 393 27.23 22.09 2.67
C CYS A 393 28.73 21.99 3.00
N VAL A 394 29.08 21.55 4.20
CA VAL A 394 30.48 21.31 4.59
C VAL A 394 30.84 19.86 4.28
N ARG A 395 31.61 19.66 3.21
CA ARG A 395 32.15 18.34 2.85
C ARG A 395 33.49 18.15 3.56
N LEU A 396 33.64 17.04 4.28
CA LEU A 396 34.85 16.71 5.06
C LEU A 396 35.96 16.07 4.21
N TYR A 397 35.94 16.28 2.89
CA TYR A 397 36.89 15.77 1.92
C TYR A 397 37.24 16.86 0.90
N THR A 398 38.35 16.69 0.18
CA THR A 398 38.82 17.67 -0.79
C THR A 398 38.00 17.64 -2.08
N GLU A 399 38.05 18.72 -2.85
CA GLU A 399 37.45 18.81 -4.18
C GLU A 399 38.00 17.72 -5.12
N ALA A 400 39.33 17.49 -5.11
CA ALA A 400 39.94 16.42 -5.88
C ALA A 400 39.38 15.03 -5.51
N THR A 401 39.05 14.77 -4.24
CA THR A 401 38.36 13.53 -3.86
C THR A 401 36.94 13.50 -4.42
N TYR A 402 36.20 14.61 -4.33
CA TYR A 402 34.83 14.73 -4.84
C TYR A 402 34.73 14.41 -6.34
N ASP A 403 35.61 14.99 -7.15
CA ASP A 403 35.60 14.84 -8.60
C ASP A 403 35.91 13.40 -9.05
N ASN A 404 36.56 12.62 -8.19
CA ASN A 404 36.88 11.21 -8.42
C ASN A 404 35.85 10.24 -7.80
N LEU A 405 34.79 10.73 -7.14
CA LEU A 405 33.73 9.86 -6.62
C LEU A 405 32.87 9.32 -7.76
N THR A 406 32.46 8.05 -7.64
CA THR A 406 31.50 7.46 -8.56
C THR A 406 30.12 8.13 -8.39
N PRO A 407 29.45 8.51 -9.49
CA PRO A 407 28.22 9.30 -9.44
C PRO A 407 26.98 8.52 -8.95
N SER A 408 27.00 7.18 -9.05
CA SER A 408 25.91 6.31 -8.63
C SER A 408 26.38 5.21 -7.69
N MET A 409 25.44 4.71 -6.88
CA MET A 409 25.70 3.56 -6.02
C MET A 409 25.70 2.27 -6.82
N THR A 410 26.62 1.37 -6.53
CA THR A 410 26.59 0.01 -7.09
C THR A 410 25.37 -0.74 -6.56
N PRO A 411 24.53 -1.34 -7.43
CA PRO A 411 23.36 -2.10 -7.00
C PRO A 411 23.70 -3.21 -6.01
N GLY A 412 22.86 -3.38 -4.98
CA GLY A 412 23.06 -4.35 -3.90
C GLY A 412 23.19 -5.79 -4.40
N ILE A 413 22.50 -6.14 -5.50
CA ILE A 413 22.59 -7.45 -6.15
C ILE A 413 24.02 -7.82 -6.59
N LEU A 414 24.89 -6.83 -6.82
CA LEU A 414 26.28 -7.03 -7.24
C LEU A 414 27.26 -7.15 -6.07
N CYS A 415 26.86 -6.77 -4.86
CA CYS A 415 27.77 -6.61 -3.72
C CYS A 415 27.36 -7.40 -2.47
N GLN A 416 26.19 -8.05 -2.47
CA GLN A 416 25.64 -8.75 -1.30
C GLN A 416 25.62 -10.27 -1.47
N PRO A 417 25.62 -11.04 -0.36
CA PRO A 417 25.32 -12.47 -0.39
C PRO A 417 23.92 -12.74 -0.95
N LEU A 418 23.78 -13.79 -1.76
CA LEU A 418 22.58 -14.06 -2.56
C LEU A 418 21.75 -15.25 -2.06
N GLU A 419 22.11 -15.87 -0.94
CA GLU A 419 21.46 -17.07 -0.41
C GLU A 419 19.97 -16.86 -0.15
N SER A 420 19.61 -15.79 0.56
CA SER A 420 18.21 -15.44 0.86
C SER A 420 17.41 -15.15 -0.42
N LEU A 421 18.04 -14.48 -1.38
CA LEU A 421 17.44 -14.07 -2.64
C LEU A 421 17.21 -15.28 -3.56
N ILE A 422 18.21 -16.15 -3.73
CA ILE A 422 18.10 -17.38 -4.54
C ILE A 422 17.07 -18.33 -3.91
N LEU A 423 17.03 -18.46 -2.59
CA LEU A 423 16.00 -19.27 -1.93
C LEU A 423 14.58 -18.72 -2.19
N THR A 424 14.43 -17.40 -2.13
CA THR A 424 13.16 -16.71 -2.43
C THR A 424 12.75 -16.89 -3.89
N LEU A 425 13.71 -16.81 -4.81
CA LEU A 425 13.50 -17.00 -6.24
C LEU A 425 13.11 -18.45 -6.58
N ALA A 426 13.78 -19.44 -5.96
CA ALA A 426 13.44 -20.84 -6.06
C ALA A 426 12.01 -21.13 -5.53
N ALA A 427 11.60 -20.45 -4.46
CA ALA A 427 10.23 -20.55 -3.92
C ALA A 427 9.17 -19.97 -4.85
N ALA A 428 9.49 -18.92 -5.60
CA ALA A 428 8.63 -18.40 -6.65
C ALA A 428 8.46 -19.39 -7.81
N GLY A 429 9.41 -20.32 -7.98
CA GLY A 429 9.40 -21.37 -9.01
C GLY A 429 10.48 -21.20 -10.08
N TYR A 430 11.41 -20.27 -9.88
CA TYR A 430 12.50 -20.02 -10.82
C TYR A 430 13.76 -20.78 -10.37
N SER A 431 14.17 -21.80 -11.12
CA SER A 431 15.36 -22.60 -10.82
C SER A 431 16.63 -22.06 -11.47
N LYS A 432 16.52 -21.33 -12.58
CA LYS A 432 17.64 -20.79 -13.33
C LYS A 432 17.85 -19.31 -13.00
N VAL A 433 18.73 -19.05 -12.05
CA VAL A 433 19.01 -17.69 -11.55
C VAL A 433 19.57 -16.79 -12.66
N MET A 434 20.47 -17.30 -13.51
CA MET A 434 21.13 -16.50 -14.56
C MET A 434 20.21 -16.14 -15.73
N ASP A 435 19.13 -16.90 -15.95
CA ASP A 435 18.16 -16.67 -17.04
C ASP A 435 17.01 -15.75 -16.59
N PHE A 436 17.01 -15.33 -15.32
CA PHE A 436 15.97 -14.47 -14.78
C PHE A 436 16.11 -13.02 -15.29
N ASP A 437 14.99 -12.32 -15.41
CA ASP A 437 14.91 -10.96 -15.96
C ASP A 437 15.42 -9.92 -14.95
N TRP A 438 16.72 -9.90 -14.68
CA TRP A 438 17.35 -8.96 -13.76
C TRP A 438 17.45 -7.56 -14.37
N ILE A 439 17.22 -6.52 -13.55
CA ILE A 439 17.59 -5.13 -13.90
C ILE A 439 19.11 -5.03 -14.03
N SER A 440 19.83 -5.65 -13.09
CA SER A 440 21.29 -5.75 -13.11
C SER A 440 21.69 -7.20 -12.83
N LEU A 441 22.27 -7.84 -13.83
CA LEU A 441 22.63 -9.25 -13.79
C LEU A 441 23.73 -9.49 -12.72
N PRO A 442 23.52 -10.36 -11.71
CA PRO A 442 24.55 -10.69 -10.74
C PRO A 442 25.74 -11.42 -11.37
N HIS A 443 26.92 -11.26 -10.75
CA HIS A 443 28.10 -12.01 -11.17
C HIS A 443 27.92 -13.53 -10.92
N PRO A 444 28.38 -14.42 -11.83
CA PRO A 444 28.17 -15.86 -11.69
C PRO A 444 28.78 -16.50 -10.44
N GLU A 445 29.88 -15.93 -9.93
CA GLU A 445 30.60 -16.48 -8.77
C GLU A 445 29.80 -16.38 -7.45
N PRO A 446 29.28 -15.19 -7.03
CA PRO A 446 28.36 -15.08 -5.90
C PRO A 446 27.13 -15.99 -6.02
N VAL A 447 26.55 -16.09 -7.23
CA VAL A 447 25.39 -16.95 -7.50
C VAL A 447 25.74 -18.42 -7.26
N SER A 448 26.89 -18.85 -7.79
CA SER A 448 27.37 -20.23 -7.66
C SER A 448 27.70 -20.59 -6.22
N ARG A 449 28.33 -19.67 -5.47
CA ARG A 449 28.61 -19.84 -4.03
C ARG A 449 27.32 -19.95 -3.21
N ALA A 450 26.36 -19.07 -3.45
CA ALA A 450 25.08 -19.11 -2.75
C ALA A 450 24.29 -20.40 -3.07
N ALA A 451 24.28 -20.84 -4.34
CA ALA A 451 23.66 -22.12 -4.72
C ALA A 451 24.36 -23.32 -4.05
N TYR A 452 25.70 -23.31 -3.96
CA TYR A 452 26.47 -24.33 -3.23
C TYR A 452 26.07 -24.38 -1.75
N ASN A 453 26.04 -23.23 -1.07
CA ASN A 453 25.64 -23.12 0.34
C ASN A 453 24.23 -23.67 0.57
N LEU A 454 23.25 -23.26 -0.25
CA LEU A 454 21.87 -23.71 -0.13
C LEU A 454 21.69 -25.21 -0.39
N ARG A 455 22.49 -25.83 -1.26
CA ARG A 455 22.53 -27.29 -1.45
C ARG A 455 23.16 -27.99 -0.24
N ALA A 456 24.27 -27.47 0.27
CA ALA A 456 24.93 -28.00 1.47
C ALA A 456 24.01 -27.95 2.70
N TRP A 457 23.11 -26.97 2.78
CA TRP A 457 22.10 -26.86 3.84
C TRP A 457 20.80 -27.64 3.56
N GLU A 458 20.75 -28.38 2.44
CA GLU A 458 19.61 -29.20 2.01
C GLU A 458 18.33 -28.39 1.71
N PHE A 459 18.48 -27.12 1.33
CA PHE A 459 17.36 -26.29 0.88
C PHE A 459 17.08 -26.42 -0.61
N LEU A 460 18.11 -26.68 -1.42
CA LEU A 460 18.01 -26.89 -2.85
C LEU A 460 18.43 -28.31 -3.25
N ASN A 461 17.73 -28.86 -4.23
CA ASN A 461 18.17 -30.04 -4.97
C ASN A 461 19.28 -29.67 -5.96
N ASP A 462 19.95 -30.67 -6.54
CA ASP A 462 21.01 -30.46 -7.54
C ASP A 462 20.53 -29.71 -8.79
N ASN A 463 19.26 -29.88 -9.16
CA ASN A 463 18.61 -29.17 -10.27
C ASN A 463 18.18 -27.72 -9.94
N GLY A 464 18.46 -27.22 -8.73
CA GLY A 464 18.14 -25.86 -8.30
C GLY A 464 16.69 -25.65 -7.85
N THR A 465 15.88 -26.71 -7.73
CA THR A 465 14.52 -26.60 -7.14
C THR A 465 14.55 -26.75 -5.63
N LEU A 466 13.52 -26.24 -4.96
CA LEU A 466 13.33 -26.42 -3.52
C LEU A 466 13.20 -27.90 -3.12
N THR A 467 13.83 -28.29 -2.02
CA THR A 467 13.55 -29.59 -1.36
C THR A 467 12.17 -29.56 -0.67
N PRO A 468 11.52 -30.72 -0.43
CA PRO A 468 10.21 -30.74 0.23
C PRO A 468 10.18 -30.04 1.60
N SER A 469 11.27 -30.14 2.36
CA SER A 469 11.43 -29.51 3.68
C SER A 469 11.72 -28.00 3.63
N SER A 470 12.20 -27.48 2.50
CA SER A 470 12.61 -26.08 2.35
C SER A 470 11.46 -25.09 2.11
N THR A 471 10.25 -25.58 1.79
CA THR A 471 9.07 -24.71 1.56
C THR A 471 8.78 -23.81 2.76
N HIS A 472 9.01 -24.32 3.97
CA HIS A 472 8.86 -23.53 5.20
C HIS A 472 10.06 -22.60 5.44
N ALA A 473 11.27 -23.02 5.05
CA ALA A 473 12.49 -22.19 5.10
C ALA A 473 12.38 -20.94 4.23
N ALA A 474 11.86 -21.08 3.01
CA ALA A 474 11.68 -19.94 2.09
C ALA A 474 10.66 -18.90 2.59
N LYS A 475 9.73 -19.31 3.46
CA LYS A 475 8.78 -18.40 4.12
C LYS A 475 9.37 -17.76 5.39
N CYS A 476 10.49 -18.28 5.87
CA CYS A 476 11.09 -17.84 7.11
C CYS A 476 11.63 -16.42 6.99
N PRO A 477 11.41 -15.57 8.00
CA PRO A 477 11.89 -14.21 7.93
C PRO A 477 13.40 -14.03 8.01
N LEU A 478 14.13 -15.11 8.33
CA LEU A 478 15.54 -15.13 8.68
C LEU A 478 16.46 -15.37 7.49
N ASP A 479 17.76 -15.18 7.71
CA ASP A 479 18.76 -15.76 6.83
C ASP A 479 18.63 -17.31 6.84
N PRO A 480 18.72 -17.96 5.66
CA PRO A 480 18.63 -19.42 5.55
C PRO A 480 19.54 -20.18 6.52
N ILE A 481 20.74 -19.67 6.83
CA ILE A 481 21.68 -20.35 7.73
C ILE A 481 21.14 -20.50 9.15
N TRP A 482 20.42 -19.48 9.65
CA TRP A 482 19.79 -19.52 10.98
C TRP A 482 18.58 -20.45 10.99
N TYR A 483 17.83 -20.52 9.90
CA TYR A 483 16.79 -21.54 9.77
C TYR A 483 17.38 -22.95 9.79
N ARG A 484 18.50 -23.18 9.09
CA ARG A 484 19.23 -24.47 9.16
C ARG A 484 19.68 -24.77 10.58
N ALA A 485 20.23 -23.79 11.29
CA ALA A 485 20.66 -23.95 12.68
C ALA A 485 19.51 -24.42 13.57
N MET A 486 18.32 -23.83 13.46
CA MET A 486 17.15 -24.25 14.24
C MET A 486 16.67 -25.66 13.89
N VAL A 487 16.70 -26.05 12.61
CA VAL A 487 16.35 -27.41 12.18
C VAL A 487 17.32 -28.44 12.76
N VAL A 488 18.63 -28.16 12.73
CA VAL A 488 19.66 -29.03 13.31
C VAL A 488 19.52 -29.09 14.84
N ALA A 489 19.24 -27.95 15.49
CA ALA A 489 19.08 -27.83 16.94
C ALA A 489 18.00 -28.78 17.48
N ASN A 490 16.93 -29.01 16.71
CA ASN A 490 15.85 -29.92 17.09
C ASN A 490 16.33 -31.38 17.23
N SER A 491 17.31 -31.80 16.44
CA SER A 491 17.93 -33.14 16.57
C SER A 491 18.90 -33.23 17.75
N GLN A 492 19.53 -32.12 18.12
CA GLN A 492 20.49 -32.02 19.23
C GLN A 492 19.83 -31.65 20.57
N GLY A 493 18.54 -31.31 20.57
CA GLY A 493 17.81 -30.90 21.78
C GLY A 493 18.18 -29.53 22.34
N CYS A 494 18.67 -28.58 21.53
CA CYS A 494 19.02 -27.22 21.97
C CYS A 494 18.27 -26.12 21.18
N THR A 495 17.03 -26.43 20.78
CA THR A 495 16.24 -25.56 19.90
C THR A 495 16.01 -24.17 20.49
N MET A 496 15.74 -24.07 21.80
CA MET A 496 15.47 -22.77 22.43
C MET A 496 16.72 -21.89 22.47
N ASP A 497 17.87 -22.45 22.83
CA ASP A 497 19.14 -21.70 22.87
C ASP A 497 19.53 -21.18 21.48
N ILE A 498 19.34 -22.00 20.44
CA ILE A 498 19.61 -21.58 19.06
C ILE A 498 18.58 -20.55 18.58
N LEU A 499 17.32 -20.67 19.00
CA LEU A 499 16.29 -19.68 18.71
C LEU A 499 16.58 -18.34 19.39
N ASP A 500 17.08 -18.35 20.63
CA ASP A 500 17.53 -17.15 21.35
C ASP A 500 18.72 -16.51 20.63
N LEU A 501 19.75 -17.28 20.24
CA LEU A 501 20.87 -16.78 19.43
C LEU A 501 20.41 -16.19 18.09
N THR A 502 19.45 -16.85 17.44
CA THR A 502 18.87 -16.38 16.18
C THR A 502 18.12 -15.06 16.38
N SER A 503 17.44 -14.91 17.51
CA SER A 503 16.72 -13.68 17.89
C SER A 503 17.71 -12.55 18.16
N ILE A 504 18.80 -12.83 18.90
CA ILE A 504 19.90 -11.90 19.16
C ILE A 504 20.55 -11.46 17.85
N SER A 505 20.88 -12.39 16.95
CA SER A 505 21.48 -12.07 15.65
C SER A 505 20.53 -11.32 14.70
N SER A 506 19.22 -11.38 14.94
CA SER A 506 18.22 -10.69 14.13
C SER A 506 17.90 -9.28 14.63
N ALA A 507 18.27 -8.94 15.86
CA ALA A 507 18.05 -7.62 16.43
C ALA A 507 19.01 -6.58 15.83
N GLN A 508 18.58 -5.32 15.82
CA GLN A 508 19.41 -4.22 15.32
C GLN A 508 20.31 -3.70 16.44
N GLY A 509 21.61 -3.96 16.31
CA GLY A 509 22.63 -3.49 17.25
C GLY A 509 23.12 -4.57 18.22
N SER A 510 24.15 -4.22 18.98
CA SER A 510 24.76 -5.10 19.97
C SER A 510 24.00 -5.04 21.29
N ILE A 511 23.80 -6.19 21.95
CA ILE A 511 23.27 -6.23 23.32
C ILE A 511 24.22 -5.58 24.33
N PHE A 512 25.54 -5.64 24.06
CA PHE A 512 26.56 -5.05 24.91
C PHE A 512 26.87 -3.62 24.45
N VAL A 513 26.83 -2.70 25.41
CA VAL A 513 27.21 -1.30 25.24
C VAL A 513 28.66 -1.13 25.72
N ARG A 514 29.49 -0.42 24.95
CA ARG A 514 30.90 -0.19 25.28
C ARG A 514 31.25 1.30 25.18
N PRO A 515 30.85 2.13 26.16
CA PRO A 515 31.14 3.57 26.14
C PRO A 515 32.65 3.82 26.18
N LYS A 516 33.14 4.81 25.42
CA LYS A 516 34.60 5.11 25.33
C LYS A 516 35.24 5.40 26.69
N GLN A 517 34.52 6.01 27.63
CA GLN A 517 35.01 6.35 28.96
C GLN A 517 35.07 5.14 29.91
N PHE A 518 34.25 4.12 29.68
CA PHE A 518 34.05 2.99 30.61
C PHE A 518 34.41 1.64 29.97
N GLN A 519 35.28 1.62 28.95
CA GLN A 519 35.60 0.41 28.20
C GLN A 519 36.10 -0.73 29.09
N GLN A 520 37.02 -0.45 30.02
CA GLN A 520 37.57 -1.47 30.92
C GLN A 520 36.50 -2.08 31.83
N VAL A 521 35.59 -1.26 32.36
CA VAL A 521 34.50 -1.73 33.23
C VAL A 521 33.49 -2.54 32.40
N ALA A 522 33.13 -2.07 31.21
CA ALA A 522 32.24 -2.77 30.30
C ALA A 522 32.81 -4.14 29.88
N ASP A 523 34.12 -4.21 29.58
CA ASP A 523 34.79 -5.45 29.23
C ASP A 523 34.83 -6.42 30.43
N MET A 524 35.06 -5.91 31.64
CA MET A 524 34.99 -6.72 32.88
C MET A 524 33.58 -7.25 33.16
N MET A 525 32.54 -6.43 32.96
CA MET A 525 31.15 -6.87 33.08
C MET A 525 30.83 -7.94 32.03
N LYS A 526 31.26 -7.73 30.78
CA LYS A 526 31.10 -8.72 29.71
C LYS A 526 31.80 -10.05 30.02
N SER A 527 32.98 -10.00 30.65
CA SER A 527 33.70 -11.20 31.11
C SER A 527 32.93 -12.03 32.13
N LYS A 528 31.99 -11.46 32.89
CA LYS A 528 31.13 -12.23 33.81
C LYS A 528 30.29 -13.29 33.08
N TRP A 529 29.91 -13.01 31.83
CA TRP A 529 29.12 -13.92 31.00
C TRP A 529 29.98 -14.79 30.08
N ALA A 530 31.27 -14.47 29.96
CA ALA A 530 32.16 -15.15 29.04
C ALA A 530 32.37 -16.61 29.42
N ARG A 531 32.50 -17.45 28.39
CA ARG A 531 32.93 -18.84 28.53
C ARG A 531 34.04 -19.09 27.52
N ALA A 532 35.08 -19.79 27.95
CA ALA A 532 36.26 -20.01 27.11
C ALA A 532 35.89 -20.56 25.72
N GLY A 533 36.42 -19.90 24.69
CA GLY A 533 36.29 -20.30 23.28
C GLY A 533 34.88 -20.17 22.69
N SER A 534 34.06 -19.21 23.14
CA SER A 534 32.77 -18.92 22.48
C SER A 534 32.32 -17.48 22.69
N ASP A 535 31.97 -16.80 21.59
CA ASP A 535 31.31 -15.49 21.62
C ASP A 535 29.78 -15.60 21.69
N HIS A 536 29.21 -16.73 21.24
CA HIS A 536 27.76 -16.96 21.27
C HIS A 536 27.23 -17.21 22.69
N ILE A 537 27.99 -17.94 23.52
CA ILE A 537 27.56 -18.26 24.89
C ILE A 537 27.41 -17.01 25.78
N PRO A 538 28.34 -16.03 25.79
CA PRO A 538 28.12 -14.80 26.55
C PRO A 538 26.87 -14.04 26.12
N LEU A 539 26.50 -14.06 24.84
CA LEU A 539 25.26 -13.45 24.36
C LEU A 539 24.03 -14.13 24.97
N LEU A 540 24.01 -15.47 24.99
CA LEU A 540 22.94 -16.25 25.63
C LEU A 540 22.84 -15.99 27.12
N ASN A 541 23.96 -16.10 27.84
CA ASN A 541 24.00 -15.90 29.28
C ASN A 541 23.52 -14.51 29.68
N ALA A 542 23.91 -13.47 28.95
CA ALA A 542 23.45 -12.11 29.18
C ALA A 542 21.95 -11.95 28.89
N PHE A 543 21.45 -12.57 27.82
CA PHE A 543 20.03 -12.54 27.48
C PHE A 543 19.16 -13.29 28.48
N HIS A 544 19.56 -14.49 28.93
CA HIS A 544 18.85 -15.24 29.96
C HIS A 544 18.85 -14.50 31.31
N ALA A 545 19.96 -13.88 31.69
CA ALA A 545 20.01 -13.03 32.88
C ALA A 545 19.08 -11.82 32.79
N PHE A 546 18.96 -11.21 31.59
CA PHE A 546 18.00 -10.14 31.35
C PHE A 546 16.56 -10.64 31.40
N GLU A 547 16.27 -11.83 30.85
CA GLU A 547 14.94 -12.44 30.91
C GLU A 547 14.50 -12.65 32.37
N ASP A 548 15.38 -13.18 33.21
CA ASP A 548 15.11 -13.35 34.64
C ASP A 548 14.83 -12.00 35.35
N ALA A 549 15.51 -10.93 34.96
CA ALA A 549 15.28 -9.59 35.47
C ALA A 549 13.96 -8.98 34.93
N TRP A 550 13.66 -9.22 33.65
CA TRP A 550 12.46 -8.78 32.96
C TRP A 550 11.19 -9.37 33.59
N GLU A 551 11.21 -10.65 33.96
CA GLU A 551 10.08 -11.30 34.64
C GLU A 551 9.80 -10.70 36.03
N LYS A 552 10.86 -10.21 36.71
CA LYS A 552 10.78 -9.62 38.05
C LYS A 552 10.53 -8.11 38.03
N LYS A 553 10.36 -7.48 36.86
CA LYS A 553 10.23 -6.02 36.73
C LYS A 553 9.07 -5.39 37.49
N ASN A 554 8.02 -6.16 37.79
CA ASN A 554 6.86 -5.67 38.54
C ASN A 554 7.05 -5.79 40.07
N ASN A 555 8.16 -6.40 40.52
CA ASN A 555 8.43 -6.55 41.94
C ASN A 555 8.99 -5.25 42.51
N PRO A 556 8.55 -4.84 43.73
CA PRO A 556 9.08 -3.65 44.38
C PRO A 556 10.58 -3.78 44.60
N GLY A 557 11.36 -2.77 44.15
CA GLY A 557 12.82 -2.72 44.29
C GLY A 557 13.62 -3.25 43.10
N VAL A 558 12.98 -3.66 42.00
CA VAL A 558 13.67 -4.01 40.75
C VAL A 558 13.55 -2.86 39.76
N ASP A 559 14.61 -2.10 39.60
CA ASP A 559 14.74 -1.14 38.50
C ASP A 559 15.50 -1.81 37.33
N LEU A 560 14.76 -2.06 36.24
CA LEU A 560 15.31 -2.71 35.05
C LEU A 560 16.28 -1.80 34.29
N ASP A 561 16.06 -0.48 34.31
CA ASP A 561 16.94 0.48 33.64
C ASP A 561 18.28 0.54 34.36
N GLU A 562 18.25 0.59 35.70
CA GLU A 562 19.45 0.53 36.53
C GLU A 562 20.19 -0.80 36.33
N TRP A 563 19.47 -1.93 36.32
CA TRP A 563 20.09 -3.23 36.09
C TRP A 563 20.77 -3.33 34.71
N CYS A 564 20.12 -2.83 33.65
CA CYS A 564 20.71 -2.81 32.31
C CYS A 564 21.94 -1.88 32.27
N PHE A 565 21.86 -0.72 32.92
CA PHE A 565 22.95 0.23 32.99
C PHE A 565 24.18 -0.36 33.69
N ASP A 566 24.00 -0.96 34.87
CA ASP A 566 25.08 -1.58 35.65
C ASP A 566 25.77 -2.73 34.92
N ASN A 567 25.01 -3.46 34.09
CA ASN A 567 25.52 -4.56 33.29
C ASN A 567 26.02 -4.11 31.91
N PHE A 568 25.96 -2.82 31.54
CA PHE A 568 26.30 -2.33 30.20
C PHE A 568 25.51 -3.02 29.08
N LEU A 569 24.21 -3.22 29.31
CA LEU A 569 23.28 -3.84 28.38
C LEU A 569 22.35 -2.82 27.75
N ASN A 570 22.03 -3.02 26.47
CA ASN A 570 21.08 -2.17 25.76
C ASN A 570 19.66 -2.71 25.94
N ARG A 571 18.87 -2.05 26.79
CA ARG A 571 17.49 -2.41 27.09
C ARG A 571 16.60 -2.49 25.84
N HIS A 572 16.66 -1.50 24.96
CA HIS A 572 15.81 -1.46 23.76
C HIS A 572 16.09 -2.65 22.83
N VAL A 573 17.37 -3.01 22.66
CA VAL A 573 17.75 -4.17 21.84
C VAL A 573 17.26 -5.46 22.48
N LEU A 574 17.36 -5.60 23.81
CA LEU A 574 16.90 -6.80 24.52
C LEU A 574 15.37 -6.96 24.52
N GLU A 575 14.61 -5.87 24.66
CA GLU A 575 13.15 -5.87 24.48
C GLU A 575 12.77 -6.28 23.05
N ASP A 576 13.50 -5.77 22.05
CA ASP A 576 13.32 -6.18 20.65
C ASP A 576 13.61 -7.67 20.45
N ILE A 577 14.65 -8.22 21.08
CA ILE A 577 14.97 -9.66 21.02
C ILE A 577 13.84 -10.49 21.61
N LEU A 578 13.26 -10.10 22.76
CA LEU A 578 12.12 -10.80 23.36
C LEU A 578 10.92 -10.86 22.40
N ARG A 579 10.66 -9.76 21.68
CA ARG A 579 9.60 -9.69 20.67
C ARG A 579 9.90 -10.59 19.48
N ILE A 580 11.10 -10.51 18.90
CA ILE A 580 11.53 -11.36 17.78
C ILE A 580 11.41 -12.84 18.16
N ARG A 581 11.87 -13.19 19.36
CA ARG A 581 11.78 -14.55 19.92
C ARG A 581 10.34 -15.06 19.95
N LYS A 582 9.41 -14.24 20.46
CA LYS A 582 7.98 -14.58 20.51
C LYS A 582 7.41 -14.85 19.11
N ASP A 583 7.77 -14.03 18.13
CA ASP A 583 7.30 -14.19 16.76
C ASP A 583 7.91 -15.42 16.06
N LEU A 584 9.20 -15.70 16.32
CA LEU A 584 9.84 -16.92 15.84
C LEU A 584 9.21 -18.17 16.45
N ILE A 585 8.91 -18.17 17.75
CA ILE A 585 8.18 -19.27 18.40
C ILE A 585 6.79 -19.45 17.75
N ALA A 586 6.08 -18.35 17.48
CA ALA A 586 4.78 -18.42 16.82
C ALA A 586 4.88 -19.00 15.39
N PHE A 587 5.90 -18.61 14.64
CA PHE A 587 6.21 -19.13 13.30
C PHE A 587 6.55 -20.63 13.33
N LEU A 588 7.29 -21.08 14.34
CA LEU A 588 7.76 -22.46 14.47
C LEU A 588 6.77 -23.39 15.19
N ARG A 589 5.75 -22.89 15.87
CA ARG A 589 4.71 -23.70 16.55
C ARG A 589 4.10 -24.81 15.67
N PRO A 590 3.84 -24.61 14.36
CA PRO A 590 3.37 -25.68 13.47
C PRO A 590 4.35 -26.84 13.28
N THR A 591 5.65 -26.63 13.55
CA THR A 591 6.73 -27.59 13.24
C THR A 591 7.03 -28.61 14.36
N LYS A 592 6.24 -28.65 15.45
CA LYS A 592 6.39 -29.61 16.58
C LYS A 592 7.83 -29.72 17.13
N LEU A 593 8.53 -28.60 17.24
CA LEU A 593 9.88 -28.57 17.81
C LEU A 593 9.83 -28.86 19.31
N LYS A 594 10.70 -29.74 19.79
CA LYS A 594 10.82 -30.03 21.22
C LYS A 594 11.67 -28.94 21.88
N VAL A 595 11.15 -28.42 22.99
CA VAL A 595 11.83 -27.46 23.85
C VAL A 595 12.65 -28.24 24.88
N SER A 596 13.97 -28.14 24.80
CA SER A 596 14.89 -28.58 25.86
C SER A 596 16.06 -27.60 25.94
N MET A 597 16.48 -27.30 27.16
CA MET A 597 17.73 -26.59 27.46
C MET A 597 18.80 -27.64 27.70
N VAL A 598 19.91 -27.58 26.97
CA VAL A 598 21.00 -28.58 27.04
C VAL A 598 22.37 -27.89 26.95
N ASP A 599 23.40 -28.62 27.35
CA ASP A 599 24.80 -28.20 27.54
C ASP A 599 25.42 -27.31 26.44
N SER A 600 26.48 -26.60 26.83
CA SER A 600 27.28 -25.76 25.92
C SER A 600 27.90 -26.51 24.75
N VAL A 601 27.98 -27.85 24.81
CA VAL A 601 28.57 -28.69 23.76
C VAL A 601 27.57 -28.88 22.61
N SER A 602 26.31 -29.12 22.91
CA SER A 602 25.23 -29.32 21.95
C SER A 602 24.96 -28.06 21.13
N ILE A 603 25.03 -26.89 21.77
CA ILE A 603 24.96 -25.59 21.10
C ILE A 603 26.10 -25.44 20.10
N ARG A 604 27.36 -25.67 20.53
CA ARG A 604 28.54 -25.57 19.66
C ARG A 604 28.51 -26.57 18.51
N LYS A 605 28.09 -27.81 18.76
CA LYS A 605 27.90 -28.83 17.72
C LYS A 605 26.87 -28.39 16.69
N THR A 606 25.73 -27.86 17.14
CA THR A 606 24.69 -27.36 16.25
C THR A 606 25.19 -26.21 15.38
N LEU A 607 25.88 -25.25 15.98
CA LEU A 607 26.49 -24.14 15.24
C LEU A 607 27.54 -24.64 14.24
N ALA A 608 28.40 -25.58 14.63
CA ALA A 608 29.41 -26.14 13.72
C ALA A 608 28.80 -26.87 12.52
N ILE A 609 27.68 -27.58 12.70
CA ILE A 609 26.97 -28.25 11.61
C ILE A 609 26.27 -27.23 10.69
N ALA A 610 25.62 -26.22 11.26
CA ALA A 610 24.85 -25.24 10.48
C ALA A 610 25.76 -24.24 9.74
N PHE A 611 26.81 -23.77 10.41
CA PHE A 611 27.80 -22.82 9.90
C PHE A 611 29.03 -23.52 9.33
N CYS A 612 28.88 -24.75 8.83
CA CYS A 612 30.00 -25.55 8.31
C CYS A 612 30.76 -24.88 7.14
N THR A 613 30.11 -23.98 6.42
CA THR A 613 30.69 -23.18 5.33
C THR A 613 31.42 -21.92 5.81
N GLN A 614 31.40 -21.63 7.11
CA GLN A 614 31.99 -20.44 7.74
C GLN A 614 32.96 -20.84 8.86
N ILE A 615 33.84 -21.81 8.60
CA ILE A 615 34.87 -22.28 9.54
C ILE A 615 36.23 -21.72 9.14
N ALA A 616 36.97 -21.23 10.13
CA ALA A 616 38.38 -20.87 9.99
C ALA A 616 39.24 -21.75 10.91
N THR A 617 40.39 -22.20 10.40
CA THR A 617 41.42 -22.87 11.18
C THR A 617 42.61 -21.92 11.29
N PHE A 618 42.98 -21.56 12.52
CA PHE A 618 44.10 -20.66 12.81
C PHE A 618 45.35 -21.42 13.19
#